data_AF-A0A7X3QLB2-F1
#
_entry.id   AF-A0A7X3QLB2-F1
#
_cell.length_a   1.000
_cell.length_b   1.000
_cell.length_c   1.000
_cell.angle_alpha   90.00
_cell.angle_beta   90.00
_cell.angle_gamma   90.00
#
_symmetry.space_group_name_H-M   'P 1'
#
loop_
_entity.id
_entity.type
_entity.pdbx_description
1 polymer ?
#
loop_
_entity_poly.entity_id
_entity_poly.type
_entity_poly.pdbx_seq_one_letter_code
_entity_poly.pdbx_strand_id
1 'polypeptide(L)'
;MYGRELEEQTVSFGVSGRLILNALVMYDRETESIWSQFLAKSVAGPLEGTELEIVPSLMTNFATWMKLHPDTLVLDTQTNYP
;
A
#
# COMPACT_ATOMS: atom_id res chain seq x y z
N MET A 1 -1.33 1.32 -5.34
CA MET A 1 -1.24 1.08 -3.88
C MET A 1 -2.28 0.04 -3.50
N TYR A 2 -2.23 -0.57 -2.31
CA TYR A 2 -3.28 -1.51 -1.83
C TYR A 2 -4.02 -0.93 -0.62
N GLY A 3 -5.33 -1.18 -0.56
CA GLY A 3 -6.14 -0.95 0.62
C GLY A 3 -5.76 -1.94 1.72
N ARG A 4 -5.91 -1.52 2.97
CA ARG A 4 -5.64 -2.35 4.16
C ARG A 4 -6.91 -2.86 4.84
N GLU A 5 -8.06 -2.45 4.35
CA GLU A 5 -9.36 -2.83 4.89
C GLU A 5 -9.86 -4.06 4.11
N LEU A 6 -10.11 -5.15 4.82
CA LEU A 6 -10.67 -6.39 4.30
C LEU A 6 -12.00 -6.62 5.01
N GLU A 7 -13.14 -6.44 4.33
CA GLU A 7 -14.50 -6.58 4.87
C GLU A 7 -14.69 -6.11 6.33
N GLU A 8 -14.41 -6.96 7.31
CA GLU A 8 -14.59 -6.69 8.76
C GLU A 8 -13.30 -6.37 9.53
N GLN A 9 -12.13 -6.40 8.89
CA GLN A 9 -10.84 -6.19 9.56
C GLN A 9 -9.87 -5.30 8.79
N THR A 10 -9.20 -4.42 9.53
CA THR A 10 -7.99 -3.75 9.06
C THR A 10 -6.79 -4.66 9.27
N VAL A 11 -6.01 -4.93 8.22
CA VAL A 11 -4.76 -5.68 8.33
C VAL A 11 -3.53 -4.77 8.25
N SER A 12 -2.43 -5.23 8.84
CA SER A 12 -1.14 -4.57 8.74
C SER A 12 -0.09 -5.51 8.18
N PHE A 13 0.62 -5.07 7.14
CA PHE A 13 1.59 -5.89 6.44
C PHE A 13 3.01 -5.74 7.00
N GLY A 14 3.72 -6.86 7.06
CA GLY A 14 5.15 -6.91 7.31
C GLY A 14 5.91 -7.58 6.17
N VAL A 15 7.23 -7.42 6.19
CA VAL A 15 8.13 -8.15 5.29
C VAL A 15 8.34 -9.55 5.85
N SER A 16 7.95 -10.57 5.09
CA SER A 16 8.08 -11.97 5.54
C SER A 16 9.53 -12.49 5.55
N GLY A 17 10.44 -11.79 4.88
CA GLY A 17 11.80 -12.28 4.61
C GLY A 17 11.86 -13.42 3.58
N ARG A 18 10.73 -13.75 2.92
CA ARG A 18 10.61 -14.81 1.93
C ARG A 18 10.38 -14.25 0.54
N LEU A 19 10.71 -15.07 -0.46
CA LEU A 19 10.50 -14.77 -1.87
C LEU A 19 9.68 -15.88 -2.53
N ILE A 20 8.79 -15.49 -3.43
CA ILE A 20 8.16 -16.37 -4.43
C ILE A 20 8.57 -15.84 -5.80
N LEU A 21 9.19 -16.66 -6.66
CA LEU A 21 9.65 -16.21 -7.99
C LEU A 21 10.55 -14.96 -7.94
N ASN A 22 11.45 -14.87 -6.94
CA ASN A 22 12.29 -13.70 -6.66
C ASN A 22 11.52 -12.40 -6.33
N ALA A 23 10.23 -12.50 -6.04
CA ALA A 23 9.39 -11.41 -5.57
C ALA A 23 9.15 -11.51 -4.05
N LEU A 24 9.20 -10.37 -3.37
CA LEU A 24 8.81 -10.26 -1.97
C LEU A 24 7.35 -10.69 -1.81
N VAL A 25 7.10 -11.47 -0.76
CA VAL A 25 5.75 -11.73 -0.25
C VAL A 25 5.58 -11.10 1.11
N MET A 26 4.42 -10.51 1.34
CA MET A 26 4.08 -9.89 2.62
C MET A 26 3.44 -10.93 3.53
N TYR A 27 3.44 -10.69 4.83
CA TYR A 27 2.54 -11.36 5.75
C TYR A 27 1.66 -10.32 6.43
N ASP A 28 0.41 -10.64 6.74
CA ASP A 28 -0.39 -9.81 7.65
C ASP A 28 -0.16 -10.24 9.11
N ARG A 29 -0.15 -9.27 10.02
CA ARG A 29 0.16 -9.52 11.44
C ARG A 29 -1.00 -10.11 12.22
N GLU A 30 -2.21 -10.01 11.69
CA GLU A 30 -3.44 -10.37 12.38
C GLU A 30 -3.78 -11.86 12.22
N THR A 31 -3.47 -12.45 11.06
CA THR A 31 -3.78 -13.84 10.72
C THR A 31 -2.55 -14.64 10.28
N GLU A 32 -1.41 -13.99 10.09
CA GLU A 32 -0.18 -14.58 9.55
C GLU A 32 -0.35 -15.16 8.13
N SER A 33 -1.37 -14.71 7.38
CA SER A 33 -1.54 -15.09 5.97
C SER A 33 -0.44 -14.47 5.12
N ILE A 34 -0.11 -15.12 4.01
CA ILE A 34 0.96 -14.73 3.10
C ILE A 34 0.35 -14.14 1.83
N TRP A 35 0.85 -12.97 1.43
CA TRP A 35 0.27 -12.16 0.37
C TRP A 35 1.25 -11.92 -0.77
N SER A 36 0.79 -12.17 -1.99
CA SER A 36 1.49 -11.80 -3.21
C SER A 36 1.08 -10.40 -3.64
N GLN A 37 2.04 -9.46 -3.61
CA GLN A 37 1.85 -8.11 -4.14
C GLN A 37 1.59 -8.11 -5.65
N PHE A 38 2.05 -9.12 -6.39
CA PHE A 38 1.86 -9.18 -7.85
C PHE A 38 0.46 -9.65 -8.23
N LEU A 39 -0.09 -10.56 -7.43
CA LEU A 39 -1.44 -11.09 -7.64
C LEU A 39 -2.52 -10.28 -6.91
N ALA A 40 -2.11 -9.32 -6.07
CA ALA A 40 -2.99 -8.61 -5.16
C ALA A 40 -3.85 -9.57 -4.33
N LYS A 41 -3.26 -10.67 -3.84
CA LYS A 41 -4.01 -11.80 -3.28
C LYS A 41 -3.23 -12.56 -2.21
N SER A 42 -3.94 -13.07 -1.21
CA SER A 42 -3.41 -14.03 -0.25
C SER A 42 -3.23 -15.40 -0.92
N VAL A 43 -2.02 -15.93 -0.84
CA VAL A 43 -1.59 -17.17 -1.51
C VAL A 43 -1.41 -18.33 -0.53
N ALA A 44 -1.48 -18.09 0.77
CA ALA A 44 -1.44 -19.12 1.80
C ALA A 44 -1.91 -18.56 3.16
N GLY A 45 -2.41 -19.44 4.03
CA GLY A 45 -2.83 -19.10 5.39
C GLY A 45 -4.34 -18.88 5.53
N PRO A 46 -4.81 -18.40 6.68
CA PRO A 46 -6.24 -18.27 6.98
C PRO A 46 -7.06 -17.47 5.97
N LEU A 47 -6.45 -16.48 5.32
CA LEU A 47 -7.09 -15.62 4.33
C LEU A 47 -6.78 -16.04 2.88
N GLU A 48 -6.28 -17.26 2.63
CA GLU A 48 -5.97 -17.73 1.28
C GLU A 48 -7.16 -17.56 0.34
N GLY A 49 -6.91 -16.99 -0.85
CA GLY A 49 -7.99 -16.70 -1.79
C GLY A 49 -8.44 -15.25 -1.79
N THR A 50 -8.29 -14.53 -0.67
CA THR A 50 -8.73 -13.14 -0.50
C THR A 50 -7.92 -12.17 -1.35
N GLU A 51 -8.62 -11.23 -2.00
CA GLU A 51 -8.03 -10.22 -2.87
C GLU A 51 -7.88 -8.87 -2.15
N LEU A 52 -6.84 -8.12 -2.51
CA LEU A 52 -6.58 -6.77 -2.04
C LEU A 52 -7.23 -5.76 -2.98
N GLU A 53 -7.90 -4.76 -2.42
CA GLU A 53 -8.36 -3.62 -3.21
C GLU A 53 -7.16 -2.81 -3.72
N ILE A 54 -7.14 -2.55 -5.03
CA ILE A 54 -6.14 -1.67 -5.65
C ILE A 54 -6.59 -0.22 -5.49
N VAL A 55 -5.88 0.54 -4.68
CA VAL A 55 -6.09 1.98 -4.54
C VAL A 55 -5.35 2.69 -5.68
N PRO A 56 -6.07 3.47 -6.52
CA PRO A 56 -5.46 4.25 -7.59
C PRO A 56 -4.39 5.19 -7.04
N SER A 57 -3.24 5.22 -7.71
CA SER A 57 -2.13 6.10 -7.37
C SER A 57 -1.55 6.73 -8.64
N LEU A 58 -1.28 8.03 -8.59
CA LEU A 58 -0.70 8.78 -9.68
C LEU A 58 0.80 8.98 -9.45
N MET A 59 1.63 8.41 -10.32
CA MET A 59 3.06 8.76 -10.41
C MET A 59 3.22 9.92 -11.39
N THR A 60 3.61 11.09 -10.89
CA THR A 60 3.76 12.30 -11.71
C THR A 60 4.85 13.21 -11.14
N ASN A 61 5.20 14.27 -11.88
CA ASN A 61 6.09 15.31 -11.37
C ASN A 61 5.29 16.46 -10.72
N PHE A 62 5.98 17.25 -9.90
CA PHE A 62 5.35 18.34 -9.15
C PHE A 62 4.69 19.39 -10.05
N ALA A 63 5.30 19.74 -11.19
CA ALA A 63 4.74 20.71 -12.12
C ALA A 63 3.40 20.26 -12.72
N THR A 64 3.26 18.96 -13.00
CA THR A 64 2.02 18.36 -13.51
C THR A 64 0.98 18.27 -12.40
N TRP A 65 1.40 17.88 -11.19
CA TRP A 65 0.51 17.88 -10.02
C TRP A 65 -0.12 19.25 -9.77
N MET A 66 0.68 20.33 -9.74
CA MET A 66 0.17 21.69 -9.51
C MET A 66 -0.76 22.19 -10.62
N LYS A 67 -0.59 21.71 -11.86
CA LYS A 67 -1.55 22.02 -12.94
C LYS A 67 -2.90 21.35 -12.73
N LEU A 68 -2.90 20.12 -12.21
CA LEU A 68 -4.12 19.34 -11.94
C LEU A 68 -4.81 19.78 -10.63
N HIS A 69 -4.03 20.23 -9.65
CA HIS A 69 -4.48 20.59 -8.31
C HIS A 69 -3.88 21.95 -7.89
N PRO A 70 -4.34 23.06 -8.50
CA PRO A 70 -3.75 24.38 -8.29
C PRO A 70 -3.86 24.89 -6.85
N ASP A 71 -4.84 24.41 -6.10
CA ASP A 71 -5.08 24.80 -4.70
C ASP A 71 -4.28 23.95 -3.69
N THR A 72 -3.34 23.11 -4.16
CA THR A 72 -2.47 22.31 -3.28
C THR A 72 -1.66 23.23 -2.36
N LEU A 73 -1.80 23.04 -1.05
CA LEU A 73 -0.94 23.70 -0.07
C LEU A 73 0.41 22.98 0.01
N VAL A 74 1.49 23.75 -0.02
CA VAL A 74 2.86 23.25 0.19
C VAL A 74 3.42 23.79 1.50
N LEU A 75 4.22 22.98 2.18
CA LEU A 75 4.91 23.41 3.39
C LEU A 75 5.92 24.50 3.04
N ASP A 76 5.79 25.66 3.67
CA ASP A 76 6.79 26.73 3.60
C ASP A 76 7.97 26.38 4.51
N THR A 77 9.16 26.23 3.91
CA THR A 77 10.39 25.92 4.64
C THR A 77 11.12 27.15 5.17
N GLN A 78 10.66 28.36 4.85
CA GLN A 78 11.27 29.62 5.29
C GLN A 78 10.59 30.22 6.52
N THR A 79 9.36 29.81 6.83
CA THR A 79 8.70 30.20 8.07
C THR A 79 9.27 29.39 9.23
N ASN A 80 9.98 30.06 10.15
CA ASN A 80 10.23 29.56 11.50
C ASN A 80 8.88 29.36 12.21
N TYR A 81 8.27 28.20 12.02
CA TYR A 81 7.22 27.72 12.92
C TYR A 81 7.87 27.51 14.31
N PRO A 82 7.33 28.12 15.39
CA PRO A 82 7.89 27.99 16.73
C PRO A 82 7.85 26.57 17.28
#